data_AF-A0A0G0MCC8-F1
#
_entry.id   AF-A0A0G0MCC8-F1
#
_cell.length_a   1.000
_cell.length_b   1.000
_cell.length_c   1.000
_cell.angle_alpha   90.00
_cell.angle_beta   90.00
_cell.angle_gamma   90.00
#
_symmetry.space_group_name_H-M   'P 1'
#
loop_
_entity.id
_entity.type
_entity.pdbx_description
1 polymer ?
#
loop_
_entity_poly.entity_id
_entity_poly.type
_entity_poly.pdbx_seq_one_letter_code
_entity_poly.pdbx_strand_id
1 'polypeptide(L)'
;MKEKFKKILFFTLTVGLVVSVALTIKSLLLLRIIPDVEDKTQFAKNFNYQEWIATELDKCIDWSDLLYASCVKSPLFPYKKLEIKQIKQDVVNIIYEKGKETNLSTEGIWLLTDPVWNIFFVARSKYPESLKYYGPYR
;
A
#
# COMPACT_ATOMS: atom_id res chain seq x y z
N MET A 1 -54.84 -5.08 13.45
CA MET A 1 -53.74 -6.06 13.60
C MET A 1 -52.73 -6.04 12.44
N LYS A 2 -53.16 -6.00 11.16
CA LYS A 2 -52.27 -6.04 9.99
C LYS A 2 -51.27 -4.88 9.85
N GLU A 3 -51.64 -3.66 10.28
CA GLU A 3 -50.78 -2.48 10.12
C GLU A 3 -49.59 -2.44 11.10
N LYS A 4 -49.82 -2.77 12.38
CA LYS A 4 -48.75 -2.88 13.39
C LYS A 4 -47.72 -3.92 12.97
N PHE A 5 -48.16 -5.05 12.42
CA PHE A 5 -47.26 -6.10 11.95
C PHE A 5 -46.39 -5.65 10.77
N LYS A 6 -46.96 -4.90 9.80
CA LYS A 6 -46.18 -4.31 8.70
C LYS A 6 -45.14 -3.31 9.18
N LYS A 7 -45.46 -2.45 10.15
CA LYS A 7 -44.52 -1.49 10.74
C LYS A 7 -43.36 -2.18 11.46
N ILE A 8 -43.66 -3.24 12.22
CA ILE A 8 -42.64 -4.03 12.92
C ILE A 8 -41.73 -4.75 11.91
N LEU A 9 -42.30 -5.37 10.87
CA LEU A 9 -41.53 -6.05 9.82
C LEU A 9 -40.62 -5.07 9.05
N PHE A 10 -41.13 -3.88 8.73
CA PHE A 10 -40.34 -2.86 8.05
C PHE A 10 -39.18 -2.38 8.94
N PHE A 11 -39.45 -2.14 10.22
CA PHE A 11 -38.44 -1.74 11.18
C PHE A 11 -37.34 -2.80 11.34
N THR A 12 -37.71 -4.07 11.54
CA THR A 12 -36.73 -5.16 11.67
C THR A 12 -35.91 -5.35 10.41
N LEU A 13 -36.51 -5.19 9.22
CA LEU A 13 -35.80 -5.28 7.95
C LEU A 13 -34.79 -4.14 7.77
N THR A 14 -35.18 -2.90 8.12
CA THR A 14 -34.27 -1.75 8.06
C THR A 14 -33.12 -1.86 9.06
N VAL A 15 -33.39 -2.28 10.30
CA VAL A 15 -32.34 -2.48 11.32
C VAL A 15 -31.42 -3.62 10.90
N GLY A 16 -31.96 -4.74 10.40
CA GLY A 16 -31.18 -5.87 9.90
C GLY A 16 -30.28 -5.47 8.73
N LEU A 17 -30.78 -4.68 7.78
CA LEU A 17 -30.00 -4.17 6.66
C LEU A 17 -28.85 -3.26 7.14
N VAL A 18 -29.12 -2.32 8.04
CA VAL A 18 -28.11 -1.40 8.57
C VAL A 18 -27.01 -2.16 9.31
N VAL A 19 -27.37 -3.13 10.15
CA VAL A 19 -26.40 -3.96 10.89
C VAL A 19 -25.56 -4.81 9.92
N SER A 20 -26.17 -5.40 8.90
CA SER A 20 -25.47 -6.19 7.88
C SER A 20 -24.45 -5.36 7.10
N VAL A 21 -24.84 -4.14 6.67
CA VAL A 21 -23.95 -3.20 5.98
C VAL A 21 -22.81 -2.75 6.88
N ALA A 22 -23.09 -2.43 8.16
CA ALA A 22 -22.05 -2.04 9.11
C ALA A 22 -21.03 -3.16 9.36
N LEU A 23 -21.50 -4.41 9.50
CA LEU A 23 -20.63 -5.58 9.66
C LEU A 23 -19.77 -5.85 8.43
N THR A 24 -20.35 -5.75 7.22
CA THR A 24 -19.57 -5.93 5.98
C THR A 24 -18.53 -4.83 5.82
N ILE A 25 -18.87 -3.57 6.09
CA ILE A 25 -17.89 -2.46 6.07
C ILE A 25 -16.79 -2.70 7.10
N LYS A 26 -17.12 -3.08 8.33
CA LYS A 26 -16.14 -3.35 9.39
C LYS A 26 -15.20 -4.49 9.02
N SER A 27 -15.74 -5.61 8.51
CA SER A 27 -14.93 -6.74 8.04
C SER A 27 -14.04 -6.36 6.87
N LEU A 28 -14.55 -5.56 5.91
CA LEU A 28 -13.74 -5.04 4.81
C LEU A 28 -12.61 -4.12 5.30
N LEU A 29 -12.85 -3.29 6.32
CA LEU A 29 -11.84 -2.43 6.91
C LEU A 29 -10.79 -3.24 7.68
N LEU A 30 -11.20 -4.25 8.45
CA LEU A 30 -10.28 -5.12 9.20
C LEU A 30 -9.41 -5.98 8.28
N LEU A 31 -9.99 -6.52 7.20
CA LEU A 31 -9.24 -7.22 6.15
C LEU A 31 -8.28 -6.30 5.40
N ARG A 32 -8.48 -4.98 5.46
CA ARG A 32 -7.67 -3.98 4.74
C ARG A 32 -6.47 -3.46 5.49
N ILE A 33 -6.34 -3.72 6.78
CA ILE A 33 -5.15 -3.29 7.54
C ILE A 33 -4.04 -4.27 7.22
N ILE A 34 -2.99 -3.83 6.51
CA ILE A 34 -1.74 -4.60 6.40
C ILE A 34 -1.38 -5.03 7.83
N PRO A 35 -1.42 -6.33 8.18
CA PRO A 35 -1.10 -6.77 9.53
C PRO A 35 0.24 -6.16 9.87
N ASP A 36 0.38 -5.68 11.10
CA ASP A 36 1.66 -5.15 11.51
C ASP A 36 2.65 -6.29 11.43
N VAL A 37 3.54 -6.22 10.43
CA VAL A 37 4.55 -7.24 10.22
C VAL A 37 5.45 -7.12 11.44
N GLU A 38 5.28 -8.05 12.39
CA GLU A 38 5.95 -8.02 13.70
C GLU A 38 7.45 -7.82 13.53
N ASP A 39 8.05 -8.45 12.52
CA ASP A 39 9.42 -8.20 12.09
C ASP A 39 9.49 -7.87 10.59
N LYS A 40 9.39 -6.57 10.30
CA LYS A 40 9.57 -5.99 8.95
C LYS A 40 10.90 -6.41 8.31
N THR A 41 11.96 -6.57 9.10
CA THR A 41 13.30 -6.93 8.61
C THR A 41 13.36 -8.39 8.20
N GLN A 42 12.76 -9.28 8.99
CA GLN A 42 12.65 -10.70 8.66
C GLN A 42 11.75 -10.91 7.43
N PHE A 43 10.64 -10.18 7.33
CA PHE A 43 9.80 -10.20 6.13
C PHE A 43 10.61 -9.80 4.88
N ALA A 44 11.34 -8.68 4.94
CA ALA A 44 12.17 -8.25 3.81
C ALA A 44 13.23 -9.29 3.38
N LYS A 45 13.82 -10.01 4.34
CA LYS A 45 14.79 -11.07 4.07
C LYS A 45 14.17 -12.31 3.44
N ASN A 46 12.96 -12.67 3.87
CA ASN A 46 12.24 -13.85 3.37
C ASN A 46 11.52 -13.58 2.05
N PHE A 47 11.26 -12.31 1.76
CA PHE A 47 10.62 -11.88 0.52
C PHE A 47 11.64 -11.94 -0.63
N ASN A 48 11.69 -13.06 -1.35
CA ASN A 48 12.63 -13.24 -2.45
C ASN A 48 12.17 -12.49 -3.72
N TYR A 49 12.30 -11.15 -3.73
CA TYR A 49 11.92 -10.30 -4.87
C TYR A 49 12.95 -10.32 -6.02
N GLN A 50 14.15 -10.87 -5.80
CA GLN A 50 15.24 -10.84 -6.78
C GLN A 50 14.97 -11.71 -8.02
N GLU A 51 14.14 -12.73 -7.88
CA GLU A 51 13.71 -13.60 -8.97
C GLU A 51 12.57 -12.99 -9.81
N TRP A 52 12.06 -11.80 -9.44
CA TRP A 52 10.85 -11.23 -9.99
C TRP A 52 11.17 -10.13 -11.01
N ILE A 53 10.35 -10.07 -12.06
CA ILE A 53 10.43 -9.01 -13.06
C ILE A 53 9.85 -7.74 -12.46
N ALA A 54 10.60 -6.64 -12.56
CA ALA A 54 10.13 -5.34 -12.11
C ALA A 54 8.89 -4.92 -12.92
N THR A 55 7.90 -4.36 -12.23
CA THR A 55 6.70 -3.78 -12.84
C THR A 55 6.80 -2.26 -12.85
N GLU A 56 6.14 -1.64 -13.82
CA GLU A 56 5.99 -0.19 -13.86
C GLU A 56 4.67 0.20 -13.19
N LEU A 57 4.73 1.14 -12.26
CA LEU A 57 3.55 1.76 -11.67
C LEU A 57 3.32 3.14 -12.28
N ASP A 58 2.06 3.48 -12.49
CA ASP A 58 1.67 4.83 -12.92
C ASP A 58 2.04 5.86 -11.85
N LYS A 59 2.44 7.06 -12.28
CA LYS A 59 2.68 8.18 -11.38
C LYS A 59 1.36 8.92 -11.16
N CYS A 60 0.96 9.09 -9.91
CA CYS A 60 -0.14 9.94 -9.52
C CYS A 60 0.18 11.41 -9.86
N ILE A 61 -0.86 12.19 -10.17
CA ILE A 61 -0.78 13.63 -10.46
C ILE A 61 -0.52 14.47 -9.19
N ASP A 62 -0.34 13.87 -8.01
CA ASP A 62 -0.21 14.64 -6.76
C ASP A 62 1.26 14.97 -6.43
N TRP A 63 1.55 16.27 -6.39
CA TRP A 63 2.88 16.89 -6.29
C TRP A 63 3.35 17.03 -4.83
N SER A 64 3.38 15.93 -4.07
CA SER A 64 4.14 15.91 -2.81
C SER A 64 5.19 14.80 -2.82
N ASP A 65 6.43 15.25 -3.01
CA ASP A 65 7.71 14.62 -2.71
C ASP A 65 7.98 13.20 -3.25
N LEU A 66 8.86 13.14 -4.26
CA LEU A 66 10.01 12.25 -4.50
C LEU A 66 9.99 10.73 -4.23
N LEU A 67 8.92 10.15 -3.70
CA LEU A 67 8.77 8.70 -3.44
C LEU A 67 7.30 8.26 -3.35
N TYR A 68 6.35 9.18 -3.11
CA TYR A 68 5.04 8.84 -2.55
C TYR A 68 3.85 8.86 -3.54
N ALA A 69 4.12 8.94 -4.84
CA ALA A 69 3.11 9.15 -5.88
C ALA A 69 2.90 7.93 -6.79
N SER A 70 3.04 6.69 -6.31
CA SER A 70 2.72 5.51 -7.12
C SER A 70 1.21 5.19 -7.05
N CYS A 71 0.60 5.01 -8.21
CA CYS A 71 -0.82 4.70 -8.39
C CYS A 71 -0.99 3.42 -9.21
N VAL A 72 -2.13 2.75 -9.02
CA VAL A 72 -2.62 1.70 -9.92
C VAL A 72 -3.83 2.20 -10.70
N LYS A 73 -3.89 1.86 -11.99
CA LYS A 73 -5.05 2.14 -12.83
C LYS A 73 -6.17 1.15 -12.51
N SER A 74 -7.24 1.63 -11.86
CA SER A 74 -8.42 0.82 -11.57
C SER A 74 -9.61 1.26 -12.44
N PRO A 75 -10.46 0.34 -12.93
CA PRO A 75 -11.71 0.68 -13.64
C PRO A 75 -12.67 1.52 -12.81
N LEU A 76 -12.61 1.40 -11.47
CA LEU A 76 -13.50 2.12 -10.55
C LEU A 76 -12.90 3.43 -10.04
N PHE A 77 -11.57 3.54 -10.02
CA PHE A 77 -10.82 4.69 -9.51
C PHE A 77 -9.55 4.88 -10.35
N PRO A 78 -9.54 5.74 -11.38
CA PRO A 78 -8.48 5.76 -12.37
C PRO A 78 -7.09 6.12 -11.80
N TYR A 79 -7.01 6.71 -10.60
CA TYR A 79 -5.77 6.99 -9.89
C TYR A 79 -6.00 6.91 -8.39
N LYS A 80 -5.70 5.77 -7.78
CA LYS A 80 -5.76 5.62 -6.32
C LYS A 80 -4.37 5.50 -5.74
N LYS A 81 -4.05 6.40 -4.79
CA LYS A 81 -2.79 6.40 -4.05
C LYS A 81 -2.65 5.10 -3.26
N LEU A 82 -1.48 4.49 -3.36
CA LEU A 82 -1.12 3.31 -2.59
C LEU A 82 -0.74 3.71 -1.16
N GLU A 83 -1.17 2.92 -0.18
CA GLU A 83 -0.72 3.08 1.20
C GLU A 83 0.74 2.62 1.32
N ILE A 84 1.58 3.43 1.95
CA ILE A 84 3.02 3.21 2.03
C ILE A 84 3.40 2.76 3.44
N LYS A 85 4.11 1.63 3.52
CA LYS A 85 4.69 1.11 4.75
C LYS A 85 6.19 0.95 4.57
N GLN A 86 6.96 1.78 5.27
CA GLN A 86 8.42 1.70 5.23
C GLN A 86 8.92 0.48 6.01
N ILE A 87 9.85 -0.24 5.38
CA ILE A 87 10.45 -1.48 5.90
C ILE A 87 11.91 -1.23 6.29
N LYS A 88 12.69 -0.62 5.38
CA LYS A 88 14.08 -0.23 5.60
C LYS A 88 14.26 1.20 5.10
N GLN A 89 14.69 2.09 5.98
CA GLN A 89 14.97 3.47 5.63
C GLN A 89 16.28 3.58 4.86
N ASP A 90 16.23 4.22 3.69
CA ASP A 90 17.45 4.66 3.01
C ASP A 90 18.04 5.88 3.71
N VAL A 91 19.36 5.91 3.76
CA VAL A 91 20.14 7.08 4.15
C VAL A 91 20.82 7.57 2.89
N VAL A 92 20.51 8.79 2.47
CA VAL A 92 21.23 9.44 1.37
C VAL A 92 22.46 10.11 1.96
N ASN A 93 23.64 9.68 1.52
CA ASN A 93 24.92 10.22 1.98
C ASN A 93 25.87 10.35 0.80
N ILE A 94 26.13 11.58 0.38
CA ILE A 94 27.06 11.90 -0.71
C ILE A 94 28.14 12.82 -0.14
N ILE A 95 29.38 12.39 -0.23
CA ILE A 95 30.55 13.12 0.27
C ILE A 95 31.32 13.66 -0.94
N TYR A 96 31.72 14.92 -0.85
CA TYR A 96 32.60 15.57 -1.83
C TYR A 96 33.93 15.91 -1.17
N GLU A 97 34.99 15.21 -1.55
CA GLU A 97 36.34 15.44 -1.03
C GLU A 97 37.35 15.60 -2.17
N LYS A 98 38.12 16.68 -2.16
CA LYS A 98 39.16 16.98 -3.16
C LYS A 98 38.67 16.88 -4.62
N GLY A 99 37.43 17.30 -4.87
CA GLY A 99 36.80 17.24 -6.19
C GLY A 99 36.28 15.85 -6.61
N LYS A 100 36.35 14.85 -5.73
CA LYS A 100 35.80 13.52 -5.95
C LYS A 100 34.50 13.32 -5.18
N GLU A 101 33.48 12.84 -5.87
CA GLU A 101 32.21 12.41 -5.28
C GLU A 101 32.32 10.96 -4.78
N THR A 102 31.93 10.71 -3.54
CA THR A 102 31.79 9.37 -2.96
C THR A 102 30.36 9.20 -2.45
N ASN A 103 29.66 8.22 -3.01
CA ASN A 103 28.30 7.92 -2.62
C ASN A 103 28.30 6.80 -1.57
N LEU A 104 27.90 7.14 -0.35
CA LEU A 104 27.75 6.23 0.80
C LEU A 104 26.27 5.96 1.11
N SER A 105 25.37 6.26 0.18
CA SER A 105 23.94 6.05 0.39
C SER A 105 23.63 4.57 0.59
N THR A 106 22.63 4.29 1.42
CA THR A 106 22.15 2.93 1.69
C THR A 106 20.91 2.59 0.87
N GLU A 107 20.64 1.29 0.75
CA GLU A 107 19.41 0.77 0.15
C GLU A 107 18.17 1.14 0.99
N GLY A 108 17.07 1.42 0.30
CA GLY A 108 15.74 1.64 0.90
C GLY A 108 14.73 0.61 0.40
N ILE A 109 13.83 0.19 1.31
CA ILE A 109 12.79 -0.81 1.03
C ILE A 109 11.45 -0.35 1.60
N TRP A 110 10.40 -0.43 0.79
CA TRP A 110 9.03 -0.10 1.14
C TRP A 110 8.04 -1.16 0.66
N LEU A 111 6.89 -1.22 1.32
CA LEU A 111 5.69 -1.88 0.80
C LEU A 111 4.67 -0.82 0.42
N LEU A 112 4.10 -0.97 -0.77
CA LEU A 112 2.93 -0.24 -1.21
C LEU A 112 1.73 -1.18 -1.20
N THR A 113 0.55 -0.71 -0.82
CA THR A 113 -0.66 -1.52 -0.91
C THR A 113 -1.81 -0.75 -1.49
N ASP A 114 -2.63 -1.43 -2.28
CA ASP A 114 -3.87 -0.87 -2.80
C ASP A 114 -5.08 -1.27 -1.92
N PRO A 115 -6.26 -0.66 -2.14
CA PRO A 115 -7.46 -0.95 -1.35
C PRO A 115 -8.06 -2.33 -1.56
N VAL A 116 -7.57 -3.10 -2.54
CA VAL A 116 -7.98 -4.49 -2.78
C VAL A 116 -6.86 -5.47 -2.39
N TRP A 117 -5.92 -5.00 -1.55
CA TRP A 117 -4.85 -5.81 -0.97
C TRP A 117 -3.79 -6.30 -1.95
N ASN A 118 -3.65 -5.62 -3.09
CA ASN A 118 -2.48 -5.81 -3.93
C ASN A 118 -1.28 -5.13 -3.27
N ILE A 119 -0.30 -5.91 -2.85
CA ILE A 119 0.95 -5.44 -2.26
C ILE A 119 1.98 -5.26 -3.38
N PHE A 120 2.78 -4.21 -3.34
CA PHE A 120 3.96 -4.04 -4.17
C PHE A 120 5.18 -3.85 -3.28
N PHE A 121 6.23 -4.59 -3.59
CA PHE A 121 7.53 -4.42 -2.95
C PHE A 121 8.32 -3.37 -3.73
N VAL A 122 8.92 -2.42 -3.04
CA VAL A 122 9.67 -1.33 -3.65
C VAL A 122 11.08 -1.34 -3.10
N ALA A 123 12.05 -1.37 -4.02
CA ALA A 123 13.46 -1.31 -3.66
C ALA A 123 14.16 -0.15 -4.38
N ARG A 124 15.07 0.51 -3.65
CA ARG A 124 16.09 1.39 -4.19
C ARG A 124 17.44 0.84 -3.80
N SER A 125 18.24 0.35 -4.75
CA SER A 125 19.56 -0.21 -4.45
C SER A 125 20.50 0.86 -3.88
N LYS A 126 20.54 2.06 -4.49
CA LYS A 126 21.32 3.20 -4.00
C LYS A 126 20.85 4.51 -4.63
N TYR A 127 20.86 5.65 -3.92
CA TYR A 127 20.63 6.96 -4.58
C TYR A 127 21.73 7.22 -5.63
N PRO A 128 21.48 7.87 -6.79
CA PRO A 128 20.20 8.37 -7.29
C PRO A 128 19.42 7.35 -8.15
N GLU A 129 19.67 6.05 -8.01
CA GLU A 129 18.97 5.04 -8.79
C GLU A 129 17.44 5.15 -8.62
N SER A 130 16.73 4.88 -9.72
CA SER A 130 15.28 4.87 -9.73
C SER A 130 14.73 3.73 -8.87
N LEU A 131 13.52 3.95 -8.34
CA LEU A 131 12.79 2.92 -7.61
C LEU A 131 12.38 1.80 -8.57
N LYS A 132 12.53 0.55 -8.11
CA LYS A 132 12.01 -0.64 -8.77
C LYS A 132 10.84 -1.18 -7.97
N TYR A 133 9.77 -1.53 -8.66
CA TYR A 133 8.55 -2.07 -8.07
C TYR A 133 8.41 -3.54 -8.46
N TYR A 134 7.93 -4.37 -7.56
CA TYR A 134 7.69 -5.79 -7.78
C TYR A 134 6.28 -6.11 -7.26
N GLY A 135 5.51 -6.94 -7.98
CA GLY A 135 4.11 -7.25 -7.66
C GLY A 135 3.14 -6.95 -8.82
N PRO A 136 1.81 -6.94 -8.57
CA PRO A 136 1.16 -7.06 -7.26
C PRO A 136 1.19 -8.48 -6.65
N TYR A 137 1.20 -8.56 -5.32
CA TYR A 137 0.99 -9.78 -4.52
C TYR A 137 -0.38 -9.73 -3.84
N ARG A 138 -1.01 -10.89 -3.60
CA ARG A 138 -2.25 -11.01 -2.82
C ARG A 138 -1.98 -11.72 -1.51
#